data_AF-A0A9N9QJS2-F1
#
_entry.id   AF-A0A9N9QJS2-F1
#
_cell.length_a   1.000
_cell.length_b   1.000
_cell.length_c   1.000
_cell.angle_alpha   90.00
_cell.angle_beta   90.00
_cell.angle_gamma   90.00
#
_symmetry.space_group_name_H-M   'P 1'
#
loop_
_entity.id
_entity.type
_entity.pdbx_description
1 polymer ?
#
loop_
_entity_poly.entity_id
_entity_poly.type
_entity_poly.pdbx_seq_one_letter_code
_entity_poly.pdbx_strand_id
1 'polypeptide(L)'
;MYSPLSSVISTTYSQDKRITDYLKSEKTKAQTDAIKLQLIRLEYYENLEISRRHPIFKIPAINIMKFTSKKIKFAFQPSLIYDNISKTYLFHCSLHYVERFRKWKIGREPMPALGICRKVTNNYEYIKDNINNLYSVVCKIYEELKKWSEDEIRFRKMRFQNYKSGKSSYLDIDEVDEELYFSPEEIEALHEKRERIWQRMLPPPPEPQPRRNPERIAKKSTKYQNYKRGKSSYVDTDEVD
;
A
#
# COMPACT_ATOMS: atom_id res chain seq x y z
N MET A 1 39.83 -38.89 -42.24
CA MET A 1 38.87 -38.86 -43.37
C MET A 1 37.54 -38.35 -42.82
N TYR A 2 37.16 -37.13 -43.17
CA TYR A 2 35.90 -36.52 -42.74
C TYR A 2 34.82 -36.81 -43.79
N SER A 3 33.69 -37.38 -43.35
CA SER A 3 32.45 -37.42 -44.15
C SER A 3 31.57 -36.23 -43.77
N PRO A 4 31.25 -35.31 -44.69
CA PRO A 4 30.16 -34.37 -44.52
C PRO A 4 28.97 -34.87 -45.33
N LEU A 5 27.93 -35.34 -44.65
CA LEU A 5 26.59 -35.47 -45.24
C LEU A 5 25.61 -34.74 -44.31
N SER A 6 25.64 -33.41 -44.36
CA SER A 6 24.42 -32.67 -44.08
C SER A 6 23.50 -32.87 -45.29
N SER A 7 22.57 -33.81 -45.17
CA SER A 7 21.50 -33.97 -46.14
C SER A 7 20.63 -32.70 -46.07
N VAL A 8 20.89 -31.75 -46.97
CA VAL A 8 20.02 -30.60 -47.20
C VAL A 8 18.73 -31.15 -47.80
N ILE A 9 17.70 -31.30 -46.96
CA ILE A 9 16.36 -31.63 -47.41
C ILE A 9 15.86 -30.41 -48.18
N SER A 10 16.00 -30.41 -49.51
CA SER A 10 15.38 -29.42 -50.38
C SER A 10 13.91 -29.76 -50.52
N THR A 11 13.07 -29.10 -49.72
CA THR A 11 11.63 -29.11 -49.90
C THR A 11 11.26 -28.27 -51.13
N THR A 12 10.26 -28.72 -51.88
CA THR A 12 9.76 -27.94 -53.04
C THR A 12 8.95 -26.74 -52.56
N TYR A 13 8.95 -25.64 -53.33
CA TYR A 13 8.18 -24.42 -53.03
C TYR A 13 6.69 -24.68 -52.71
N SER A 14 6.09 -25.72 -53.30
CA SER A 14 4.71 -26.15 -53.02
C SER A 14 4.56 -26.80 -51.63
N GLN A 15 5.54 -27.59 -51.19
CA GLN A 15 5.57 -28.23 -49.87
C GLN A 15 5.83 -27.20 -48.77
N ASP A 16 6.73 -26.25 -48.99
CA ASP A 16 6.99 -25.15 -48.04
C ASP A 16 5.77 -24.26 -47.85
N LYS A 17 5.03 -23.97 -48.93
CA LYS A 17 3.75 -23.24 -48.85
C LYS A 17 2.71 -23.99 -48.01
N ARG A 18 2.57 -25.32 -48.21
CA ARG A 18 1.65 -26.15 -47.39
C ARG A 18 2.06 -26.19 -45.92
N ILE A 19 3.35 -26.32 -45.62
CA ILE A 19 3.86 -26.34 -44.23
C ILE A 19 3.64 -24.98 -43.56
N THR A 20 3.94 -23.88 -44.25
CA THR A 20 3.74 -22.54 -43.70
C THR A 20 2.26 -22.22 -43.48
N ASP A 21 1.37 -22.63 -44.38
CA ASP A 21 -0.08 -22.45 -44.22
C ASP A 21 -0.64 -23.34 -43.09
N TYR A 22 -0.14 -24.57 -42.94
CA TYR A 22 -0.47 -25.45 -41.80
C TYR A 22 -0.05 -24.81 -40.47
N LEU A 23 1.20 -24.36 -40.35
CA LEU A 23 1.73 -23.71 -39.14
C LEU A 23 1.00 -22.41 -38.81
N LYS A 24 0.61 -21.62 -39.82
CA LYS A 24 -0.25 -20.45 -39.63
C LYS A 24 -1.62 -20.85 -39.10
N SER A 25 -2.23 -21.89 -39.66
CA SER A 25 -3.54 -22.38 -39.21
C SER A 25 -3.52 -22.96 -37.78
N GLU A 26 -2.43 -23.62 -37.37
CA GLU A 26 -2.28 -24.08 -35.99
C GLU A 26 -2.09 -22.91 -35.03
N LYS A 27 -1.29 -21.90 -35.40
CA LYS A 27 -1.13 -20.69 -34.59
C LYS A 27 -2.45 -19.96 -34.40
N THR A 28 -3.25 -19.81 -35.46
CA THR A 28 -4.56 -19.16 -35.35
C THR A 28 -5.53 -19.98 -34.50
N LYS A 29 -5.59 -21.30 -34.67
CA LYS A 29 -6.39 -22.20 -33.80
C LYS A 29 -5.99 -22.06 -32.33
N ALA A 30 -4.69 -22.18 -32.02
CA ALA A 30 -4.17 -22.03 -30.67
C ALA A 30 -4.51 -20.66 -30.04
N GLN A 31 -4.46 -19.59 -30.85
CA GLN A 31 -4.85 -18.26 -30.41
C GLN A 31 -6.35 -18.15 -30.14
N THR A 32 -7.20 -18.71 -31.02
CA THR A 32 -8.65 -18.72 -30.81
C THR A 32 -9.04 -19.51 -29.56
N ASP A 33 -8.40 -20.65 -29.30
CA ASP A 33 -8.68 -21.46 -28.12
C ASP A 33 -8.21 -20.77 -26.83
N ALA A 34 -7.08 -20.06 -26.88
CA ALA A 34 -6.62 -19.25 -25.75
C ALA A 34 -7.60 -18.10 -25.42
N ILE A 35 -8.14 -17.42 -26.43
CA ILE A 35 -9.14 -16.36 -26.25
C ILE A 35 -10.43 -16.94 -25.65
N LYS A 36 -10.93 -18.06 -26.19
CA LYS A 36 -12.13 -18.72 -25.66
C LYS A 36 -11.96 -19.11 -24.19
N LEU A 37 -10.84 -19.72 -23.82
CA LEU A 37 -10.52 -20.08 -22.44
C LEU A 37 -10.47 -18.84 -21.53
N GLN A 38 -9.92 -17.72 -22.01
CA GLN A 38 -9.87 -16.48 -21.27
C GLN A 38 -11.26 -15.88 -21.01
N LEU A 39 -12.16 -15.94 -22.00
CA LEU A 39 -13.54 -15.48 -21.87
C LEU A 39 -14.33 -16.32 -20.85
N ILE A 40 -14.27 -17.65 -20.98
CA ILE A 40 -14.91 -18.59 -20.02
C ILE A 40 -14.43 -18.30 -18.60
N ARG A 41 -13.13 -18.08 -18.44
CA ARG A 41 -12.54 -17.75 -17.15
C ARG A 41 -13.06 -16.42 -16.60
N LEU A 42 -13.13 -15.39 -17.44
CA LEU A 42 -13.60 -14.07 -17.02
C LEU A 42 -15.04 -14.15 -16.51
N GLU A 43 -15.92 -14.77 -17.30
CA GLU A 43 -17.32 -14.99 -16.96
C GLU A 43 -17.49 -15.79 -15.66
N TYR A 44 -16.69 -16.85 -15.47
CA TYR A 44 -16.72 -17.64 -14.24
C TYR A 44 -16.41 -16.81 -12.98
N TYR A 45 -15.34 -16.01 -12.99
CA TYR A 45 -14.97 -15.20 -11.84
C TYR A 45 -15.92 -14.03 -11.61
N GLU A 46 -16.45 -13.44 -12.68
CA GLU A 46 -17.47 -12.39 -12.60
C GLU A 46 -18.76 -12.91 -11.96
N ASN A 47 -19.24 -14.07 -12.39
CA ASN A 47 -20.40 -14.74 -11.78
C ASN A 47 -20.17 -15.08 -10.29
N LEU A 48 -18.96 -15.48 -9.92
CA LEU A 48 -18.60 -15.73 -8.52
C LEU A 48 -18.61 -14.44 -7.68
N GLU A 49 -18.04 -13.35 -8.20
CA GLU A 49 -17.99 -12.05 -7.52
C GLU A 49 -19.38 -11.45 -7.35
N ILE A 50 -20.23 -11.51 -8.38
CA ILE A 50 -21.61 -11.00 -8.33
C ILE A 50 -22.44 -11.83 -7.34
N SER A 51 -22.37 -13.16 -7.44
CA SER A 51 -23.20 -14.03 -6.61
C SER A 51 -22.75 -14.08 -5.16
N ARG A 52 -21.45 -13.85 -4.88
CA ARG A 52 -20.79 -13.98 -3.56
C ARG A 52 -21.14 -15.28 -2.82
N ARG A 53 -21.57 -16.33 -3.54
CA ARG A 53 -22.03 -17.59 -2.94
C ARG A 53 -20.88 -18.43 -2.39
N HIS A 54 -19.70 -18.29 -3.00
CA HIS A 54 -18.54 -19.10 -2.67
C HIS A 54 -18.04 -18.84 -1.23
N PRO A 55 -17.61 -19.88 -0.47
CA PRO A 55 -17.14 -19.73 0.91
C PRO A 55 -15.99 -18.74 1.11
N ILE A 56 -15.19 -18.50 0.06
CA ILE A 56 -14.09 -17.53 0.06
C ILE A 56 -14.53 -16.12 0.48
N PHE A 57 -15.78 -15.73 0.20
CA PHE A 57 -16.36 -14.43 0.55
C PHE A 57 -16.91 -14.34 1.98
N LYS A 58 -16.93 -15.47 2.70
CA LYS A 58 -17.53 -15.59 4.03
C LYS A 58 -16.48 -15.85 5.12
N ILE A 59 -15.19 -15.72 4.80
CA ILE A 59 -14.12 -15.90 5.78
C ILE A 59 -14.14 -14.70 6.75
N PRO A 60 -14.26 -14.93 8.07
CA PRO A 60 -14.34 -13.85 9.04
C PRO A 60 -13.07 -13.00 9.07
N ALA A 61 -13.22 -11.72 9.39
CA ALA A 61 -12.16 -10.71 9.39
C ALA A 61 -11.42 -10.50 8.05
N ILE A 62 -11.82 -11.21 6.99
CA ILE A 62 -11.28 -11.01 5.65
C ILE A 62 -12.23 -10.13 4.85
N ASN A 63 -11.72 -9.00 4.40
CA ASN A 63 -12.39 -8.14 3.43
C ASN A 63 -11.79 -8.35 2.04
N ILE A 64 -12.57 -8.94 1.12
CA ILE A 64 -12.17 -9.07 -0.29
C ILE A 64 -12.36 -7.73 -0.98
N MET A 65 -11.24 -7.12 -1.37
CA MET A 65 -11.19 -5.81 -2.03
C MET A 65 -11.26 -5.90 -3.55
N LYS A 66 -10.82 -7.03 -4.12
CA LYS A 66 -10.85 -7.29 -5.56
C LYS A 66 -10.88 -8.79 -5.80
N PHE A 67 -11.80 -9.27 -6.62
CA PHE A 67 -11.83 -10.66 -7.04
C PHE A 67 -12.09 -10.74 -8.55
N THR A 68 -11.04 -11.00 -9.33
CA THR A 68 -11.15 -11.15 -10.78
C THR A 68 -10.35 -12.35 -11.25
N SER A 69 -10.57 -12.77 -12.49
CA SER A 69 -9.81 -13.85 -13.16
C SER A 69 -8.30 -13.63 -13.21
N LYS A 70 -7.83 -12.39 -12.99
CA LYS A 70 -6.42 -12.00 -13.02
C LYS A 70 -5.85 -11.67 -11.64
N LYS A 71 -6.67 -11.25 -10.69
CA LYS A 71 -6.20 -10.73 -9.40
C LYS A 71 -7.22 -10.91 -8.30
N ILE A 72 -6.74 -11.42 -7.16
CA ILE A 72 -7.49 -11.47 -5.91
C ILE A 72 -6.74 -10.61 -4.90
N LYS A 73 -7.42 -9.65 -4.26
CA LYS A 73 -6.89 -8.83 -3.18
C LYS A 73 -7.82 -8.92 -1.98
N PHE A 74 -7.25 -9.08 -0.81
CA PHE A 74 -8.00 -9.04 0.43
C PHE A 74 -7.16 -8.44 1.55
N ALA A 75 -7.86 -7.94 2.57
CA ALA A 75 -7.26 -7.46 3.81
C ALA A 75 -7.80 -8.30 4.97
N PHE A 76 -6.92 -8.71 5.86
CA PHE A 76 -7.30 -9.33 7.13
C PHE A 76 -7.16 -8.30 8.27
N GLN A 77 -8.19 -8.17 9.09
CA GLN A 77 -8.22 -7.24 10.22
C GLN A 77 -8.48 -8.01 11.53
N PRO A 78 -7.46 -8.26 12.35
CA PRO A 78 -7.56 -9.14 13.52
C PRO A 78 -8.49 -8.58 14.60
N SER A 79 -8.65 -7.25 14.68
CA SER A 79 -9.54 -6.59 15.62
C SER A 79 -11.03 -6.92 15.41
N LEU A 80 -11.38 -7.60 14.31
CA LEU A 80 -12.75 -8.10 14.08
C LEU A 80 -13.00 -9.47 14.73
N ILE A 81 -11.95 -10.11 15.27
CA ILE A 81 -12.04 -11.41 15.95
C ILE A 81 -11.53 -11.30 17.39
N TYR A 82 -10.54 -10.43 17.64
CA TYR A 82 -9.91 -10.29 18.95
C TYR A 82 -10.02 -8.85 19.46
N ASP A 83 -10.38 -8.67 20.73
CA ASP A 83 -10.54 -7.34 21.33
C ASP A 83 -9.20 -6.70 21.76
N ASN A 84 -8.17 -7.51 22.02
CA ASN A 84 -6.89 -7.05 22.57
C ASN A 84 -5.83 -6.74 21.50
N ILE A 85 -6.27 -6.30 20.32
CA ILE A 85 -5.39 -5.92 19.21
C ILE A 85 -5.95 -4.69 18.49
N SER A 86 -5.10 -3.74 18.14
CA SER A 86 -5.57 -2.50 17.54
C SER A 86 -6.22 -2.70 16.18
N LYS A 87 -7.19 -1.82 15.88
CA LYS A 87 -7.85 -1.71 14.58
C LYS A 87 -6.90 -1.24 13.48
N THR A 88 -5.73 -0.70 13.82
CA THR A 88 -4.72 -0.26 12.85
C THR A 88 -3.99 -1.42 12.18
N TYR A 89 -4.00 -2.62 12.77
CA TYR A 89 -3.44 -3.80 12.13
C TYR A 89 -4.29 -4.24 10.94
N LEU A 90 -3.81 -3.94 9.73
CA LEU A 90 -4.46 -4.32 8.48
C LEU A 90 -3.49 -5.07 7.58
N PHE A 91 -3.74 -6.37 7.42
CA PHE A 91 -2.87 -7.29 6.70
C PHE A 91 -3.32 -7.45 5.26
N HIS A 92 -2.67 -6.73 4.35
CA HIS A 92 -2.97 -6.81 2.93
C HIS A 92 -2.28 -8.00 2.26
N CYS A 93 -3.08 -8.83 1.59
CA CYS A 93 -2.58 -9.90 0.74
C CYS A 93 -3.10 -9.74 -0.70
N SER A 94 -2.33 -10.22 -1.66
CA SER A 94 -2.80 -10.33 -3.04
C SER A 94 -2.28 -11.56 -3.75
N LEU A 95 -3.14 -12.17 -4.56
CA LEU A 95 -2.81 -13.21 -5.51
C LEU A 95 -2.95 -12.64 -6.92
N HIS A 96 -2.03 -13.00 -7.80
CA HIS A 96 -2.08 -12.64 -9.21
C HIS A 96 -1.93 -13.88 -10.08
N TYR A 97 -2.65 -13.88 -11.20
CA TYR A 97 -2.57 -14.94 -12.18
C TYR A 97 -1.42 -14.66 -13.15
N VAL A 98 -0.54 -15.63 -13.32
CA VAL A 98 0.60 -15.56 -14.24
C VAL A 98 0.21 -16.29 -15.53
N GLU A 99 -0.23 -15.53 -16.53
CA GLU A 99 -0.77 -16.06 -17.80
C GLU A 99 0.21 -17.03 -18.49
N ARG A 100 1.52 -16.72 -18.48
CA ARG A 100 2.58 -17.57 -19.06
C ARG A 100 2.61 -18.99 -18.48
N PHE A 101 2.35 -19.14 -17.19
CA PHE A 101 2.40 -20.44 -16.50
C PHE A 101 1.03 -21.04 -16.25
N ARG A 102 -0.05 -20.30 -16.58
CA ARG A 102 -1.44 -20.65 -16.28
C ARG A 102 -1.65 -21.04 -14.81
N LYS A 103 -1.03 -20.28 -13.91
CA LYS A 103 -1.04 -20.53 -12.46
C LYS A 103 -1.15 -19.24 -11.68
N TRP A 104 -1.60 -19.36 -10.44
CA TRP A 104 -1.65 -18.24 -9.51
C TRP A 104 -0.36 -18.15 -8.69
N LYS A 105 -0.05 -16.96 -8.22
CA LYS A 105 1.08 -16.70 -7.32
C LYS A 105 0.68 -15.67 -6.26
N ILE A 106 1.21 -15.83 -5.04
CA ILE A 106 1.09 -14.81 -3.99
C ILE A 106 2.00 -13.64 -4.38
N GLY A 107 1.41 -12.47 -4.61
CA GLY A 107 2.13 -11.26 -5.02
C GLY A 107 2.57 -10.40 -3.85
N ARG A 108 1.66 -10.09 -2.92
CA ARG A 108 1.96 -9.31 -1.70
C ARG A 108 1.70 -10.20 -0.50
N GLU A 109 2.74 -10.41 0.30
CA GLU A 109 2.61 -11.04 1.61
C GLU A 109 2.14 -10.00 2.64
N PRO A 110 1.30 -10.40 3.60
CA PRO A 110 0.94 -9.56 4.72
C PRO A 110 2.14 -9.41 5.68
N MET A 111 2.56 -8.16 5.92
CA MET A 111 3.60 -7.82 6.91
C MET A 111 2.95 -7.61 8.28
N PRO A 112 3.56 -8.06 9.40
CA PRO A 112 4.93 -8.56 9.53
C PRO A 112 5.04 -10.10 9.46
N ALA A 113 3.99 -10.80 9.06
CA ALA A 113 3.96 -12.27 8.94
C ALA A 113 4.73 -12.76 7.69
N LEU A 114 6.03 -12.45 7.64
CA LEU A 114 6.95 -12.84 6.58
C LEU A 114 7.02 -14.36 6.40
N GLY A 115 7.11 -14.81 5.15
CA GLY A 115 7.27 -16.23 4.82
C GLY A 115 5.96 -17.02 4.81
N ILE A 116 4.80 -16.35 4.88
CA ILE A 116 3.49 -16.97 4.69
C ILE A 116 3.41 -17.71 3.36
N CYS A 117 4.02 -17.20 2.27
CA CYS A 117 3.98 -17.93 1.00
C CYS A 117 4.57 -19.32 1.16
N ARG A 118 5.79 -19.44 1.73
CA ARG A 118 6.45 -20.74 1.94
C ARG A 118 5.60 -21.70 2.78
N LYS A 119 5.00 -21.19 3.87
CA LYS A 119 4.16 -21.99 4.76
C LYS A 119 2.87 -22.47 4.10
N VAL A 120 2.23 -21.60 3.33
CA VAL A 120 0.89 -21.87 2.76
C VAL A 120 0.97 -22.74 1.50
N THR A 121 1.98 -22.52 0.67
CA THR A 121 2.14 -23.21 -0.62
C THR A 121 3.04 -24.44 -0.53
N ASN A 122 3.49 -24.86 0.66
CA ASN A 122 4.41 -25.99 0.85
C ASN A 122 5.68 -25.84 -0.03
N ASN A 123 6.31 -24.66 -0.01
CA ASN A 123 7.47 -24.29 -0.84
C ASN A 123 7.24 -24.24 -2.36
N TYR A 124 6.02 -24.47 -2.86
CA TYR A 124 5.73 -24.25 -4.28
C TYR A 124 5.51 -22.76 -4.58
N GLU A 125 6.16 -22.23 -5.61
CA GLU A 125 5.99 -20.82 -5.99
C GLU A 125 4.60 -20.54 -6.59
N TYR A 126 3.96 -21.56 -7.16
CA TYR A 126 2.72 -21.43 -7.93
C TYR A 126 1.58 -22.28 -7.38
N ILE A 127 0.39 -21.70 -7.41
CA ILE A 127 -0.87 -22.31 -7.01
C ILE A 127 -1.61 -22.77 -8.26
N LYS A 128 -2.13 -24.00 -8.22
CA LYS A 128 -2.92 -24.60 -9.31
C LYS A 128 -4.17 -23.76 -9.59
N ASP A 129 -4.50 -23.61 -10.86
CA ASP A 129 -5.62 -22.79 -11.31
C ASP A 129 -6.99 -23.47 -11.09
N ASN A 130 -7.46 -23.45 -9.85
CA ASN A 130 -8.74 -23.99 -9.40
C ASN A 130 -9.23 -23.15 -8.21
N ILE A 131 -10.52 -22.77 -8.22
CA ILE A 131 -11.10 -21.96 -7.15
C ILE A 131 -10.97 -22.60 -5.76
N ASN A 132 -11.07 -23.92 -5.66
CA ASN A 132 -10.96 -24.65 -4.40
C ASN A 132 -9.53 -24.59 -3.87
N ASN A 133 -8.53 -24.60 -4.77
CA ASN A 133 -7.13 -24.43 -4.39
C ASN A 133 -6.85 -23.00 -3.93
N LEU A 134 -7.44 -22.00 -4.60
CA LEU A 134 -7.35 -20.60 -4.16
C LEU A 134 -7.99 -20.40 -2.79
N TYR A 135 -9.17 -20.96 -2.58
CA TYR A 135 -9.85 -20.94 -1.29
C TYR A 135 -9.02 -21.60 -0.19
N SER A 136 -8.47 -22.79 -0.44
CA SER A 136 -7.58 -23.47 0.51
C SER A 136 -6.35 -22.61 0.85
N VAL A 137 -5.74 -21.96 -0.15
CA VAL A 137 -4.63 -21.03 0.08
C VAL A 137 -5.05 -19.84 0.93
N VAL A 138 -6.19 -19.21 0.63
CA VAL A 138 -6.70 -18.06 1.41
C VAL A 138 -7.01 -18.49 2.86
N CYS A 139 -7.60 -19.66 3.07
CA CYS A 139 -7.83 -20.21 4.41
C CYS A 139 -6.53 -20.47 5.16
N LYS A 140 -5.50 -21.03 4.51
CA LYS A 140 -4.19 -21.21 5.16
C LYS A 140 -3.51 -19.88 5.50
N ILE A 141 -3.62 -18.87 4.63
CA ILE A 141 -3.14 -17.51 4.93
C ILE A 141 -3.89 -16.96 6.15
N TYR A 142 -5.21 -17.13 6.18
CA TYR A 142 -6.05 -16.73 7.30
C TYR A 142 -5.60 -17.38 8.62
N GLU A 143 -5.38 -18.70 8.65
CA GLU A 143 -4.94 -19.40 9.86
C GLU A 143 -3.56 -18.94 10.34
N GLU A 144 -2.60 -18.71 9.43
CA GLU A 144 -1.29 -18.17 9.81
C GLU A 144 -1.38 -16.75 10.39
N LEU A 145 -2.24 -15.90 9.83
CA LEU A 145 -2.46 -14.55 10.34
C LEU A 145 -3.20 -14.55 11.68
N LYS A 146 -4.13 -15.49 11.86
CA LYS A 146 -4.82 -15.71 13.12
C LYS A 146 -3.84 -16.11 14.22
N LYS A 147 -2.98 -17.10 13.93
CA LYS A 147 -1.91 -17.54 14.84
C LYS A 147 -0.96 -16.39 15.18
N TRP A 148 -0.51 -15.64 14.17
CA TRP A 148 0.34 -14.47 14.40
C TRP A 148 -0.33 -13.46 15.33
N SER A 149 -1.63 -13.20 15.15
CA SER A 149 -2.39 -12.27 15.98
C SER A 149 -2.49 -12.74 17.44
N GLU A 150 -2.69 -14.03 17.67
CA GLU A 150 -2.72 -14.61 19.02
C GLU A 150 -1.35 -14.53 19.72
N ASP A 151 -0.28 -14.82 18.99
CA ASP A 151 1.10 -14.72 19.50
C ASP A 151 1.43 -13.27 19.84
N GLU A 152 1.02 -12.32 19.00
CA GLU A 152 1.21 -10.89 19.21
C GLU A 152 0.45 -10.39 20.45
N ILE A 153 -0.83 -10.77 20.60
CA ILE A 153 -1.63 -10.45 21.80
C ILE A 153 -0.96 -10.98 23.06
N ARG A 154 -0.45 -12.22 23.02
CA ARG A 154 0.23 -12.86 24.16
C ARG A 154 1.51 -12.12 24.51
N PHE A 155 2.32 -11.79 23.50
CA PHE A 155 3.57 -11.07 23.67
C PHE A 155 3.36 -9.70 24.31
N ARG A 156 2.35 -8.96 23.88
CA ARG A 156 2.01 -7.64 24.45
C ARG A 156 1.51 -7.73 25.88
N LYS A 157 0.60 -8.66 26.17
CA LYS A 157 0.14 -8.91 27.55
C LYS A 157 1.32 -9.21 28.48
N MET A 158 2.26 -10.03 28.03
CA MET A 158 3.48 -10.33 28.79
C MET A 158 4.34 -9.08 29.01
N ARG A 159 4.56 -8.25 27.98
CA ARG A 159 5.32 -7.00 28.11
C ARG A 159 4.68 -6.03 29.11
N PHE A 160 3.36 -5.87 29.04
CA PHE A 160 2.62 -5.04 29.98
C PHE A 160 2.72 -5.54 31.43
N GLN A 161 2.61 -6.86 31.65
CA GLN A 161 2.79 -7.46 32.97
C GLN A 161 4.22 -7.28 33.51
N ASN A 162 5.23 -7.39 32.66
CA ASN A 162 6.62 -7.14 33.04
C ASN A 162 6.85 -5.67 33.44
N TYR A 163 6.22 -4.73 32.74
CA TYR A 163 6.23 -3.32 33.11
C TYR A 163 5.54 -3.09 34.47
N LYS A 164 4.30 -3.58 34.66
CA LYS A 164 3.57 -3.43 35.93
C LYS A 164 4.27 -4.08 37.13
N SER A 165 5.00 -5.17 36.91
CA SER A 165 5.76 -5.85 37.96
C SER A 165 7.15 -5.25 38.21
N GLY A 166 7.52 -4.17 37.50
CA GLY A 166 8.83 -3.52 37.65
C GLY A 166 10.00 -4.30 37.06
N LYS A 167 9.74 -5.38 36.31
CA LYS A 167 10.77 -6.17 35.60
C LYS A 167 11.29 -5.44 34.35
N SER A 168 10.50 -4.50 33.81
CA SER A 168 10.91 -3.59 32.74
C SER A 168 10.77 -2.15 33.22
N SER A 169 11.77 -1.31 32.95
CA SER A 169 11.76 0.11 33.32
C SER A 169 10.89 0.97 32.39
N TYR A 170 10.59 0.49 31.19
CA TYR A 170 9.73 1.15 30.21
C TYR A 170 8.76 0.16 29.57
N LEU A 171 7.63 0.67 29.09
CA LEU A 171 6.66 -0.09 28.31
C LEU A 171 7.11 -0.08 26.85
N ASP A 172 7.48 -1.24 26.32
CA ASP A 172 7.87 -1.40 24.92
C ASP A 172 6.65 -1.91 24.13
N ILE A 173 5.63 -1.06 23.98
CA ILE A 173 4.42 -1.33 23.18
C ILE A 173 4.20 -0.12 22.27
N ASP A 174 3.72 -0.33 21.05
CA ASP A 174 3.40 0.76 20.12
C ASP A 174 2.40 1.75 20.75
N GLU A 175 2.62 3.05 20.55
CA GLU A 175 1.84 4.14 21.15
C GLU A 175 0.31 4.03 20.96
N VAL A 176 -0.11 3.39 19.86
CA VAL A 176 -1.52 3.17 19.50
C VAL A 176 -2.12 1.94 20.22
N ASP A 177 -1.26 1.03 20.66
CA ASP A 177 -1.63 -0.21 21.34
C ASP A 177 -1.52 -0.08 22.87
N GLU A 178 -0.78 0.90 23.39
CA GLU A 178 -0.67 1.17 24.84
C GLU A 178 -2.05 1.42 25.47
N GLU A 179 -2.91 2.15 24.77
CA GLU A 179 -4.28 2.48 25.18
C GLU A 179 -5.17 1.24 25.36
N LEU A 180 -4.82 0.09 24.77
CA LEU A 180 -5.57 -1.16 24.96
C LEU A 180 -5.42 -1.75 26.37
N TYR A 181 -4.42 -1.32 27.13
CA TYR A 181 -4.06 -1.89 28.44
C TYR A 181 -4.25 -0.92 29.60
N PHE A 182 -4.52 0.35 29.31
CA PHE A 182 -4.69 1.41 30.28
C PHE A 182 -6.16 1.59 30.69
N SER A 183 -6.39 2.04 31.92
CA SER A 183 -7.71 2.49 32.34
C SER A 183 -8.08 3.80 31.62
N PRO A 184 -9.38 4.17 31.56
CA PRO A 184 -9.79 5.45 30.97
C PRO A 184 -9.06 6.67 31.56
N GLU A 185 -8.78 6.65 32.87
CA GLU A 185 -8.04 7.71 33.58
C GLU A 185 -6.56 7.75 33.17
N GLU A 186 -5.92 6.58 33.02
CA GLU A 186 -4.54 6.47 32.54
C GLU A 186 -4.42 6.96 31.09
N ILE A 187 -5.42 6.65 30.25
CA ILE A 187 -5.52 7.12 28.86
C ILE A 187 -5.64 8.65 28.82
N GLU A 188 -6.51 9.24 29.63
CA GLU A 188 -6.69 10.69 29.69
C GLU A 188 -5.40 11.41 30.13
N ALA A 189 -4.73 10.92 31.17
CA ALA A 189 -3.45 11.45 31.62
C ALA A 189 -2.34 11.33 30.55
N LEU A 190 -2.35 10.24 29.77
CA LEU A 190 -1.41 10.03 28.67
C LEU A 190 -1.66 11.04 27.53
N HIS A 191 -2.92 11.25 27.15
CA HIS A 191 -3.29 12.26 26.15
C HIS A 191 -2.94 13.67 26.61
N GLU A 192 -3.22 14.02 27.86
CA GLU A 192 -2.89 15.34 28.42
C GLU A 192 -1.37 15.59 28.40
N LYS A 193 -0.56 14.56 28.70
CA LYS A 193 0.91 14.62 28.59
C LYS A 193 1.35 14.82 27.13
N ARG A 194 0.79 14.07 26.19
CA ARG A 194 1.09 14.19 24.75
C ARG A 194 0.72 15.58 24.24
N GLU A 195 -0.43 16.11 24.64
CA GLU A 195 -0.90 17.45 24.29
C GLU A 195 0.02 18.54 24.86
N ARG A 196 0.42 18.45 26.12
CA ARG A 196 1.40 19.38 26.72
C ARG A 196 2.73 19.41 25.97
N ILE A 197 3.20 18.26 25.45
CA ILE A 197 4.41 18.21 24.62
C ILE A 197 4.15 18.89 23.26
N TRP A 198 3.04 18.57 22.60
CA TRP A 198 2.66 19.18 21.33
C TRP A 198 2.55 20.71 21.41
N GLN A 199 1.94 21.23 22.47
CA GLN A 199 1.83 22.67 22.71
C GLN A 199 3.19 23.36 22.84
N ARG A 200 4.22 22.66 23.34
CA ARG A 200 5.60 23.18 23.40
C ARG A 200 6.33 23.17 22.06
N MET A 201 5.86 22.37 21.11
CA MET A 201 6.43 22.26 19.76
C MET A 201 5.84 23.29 18.80
N LEU A 202 4.75 23.97 19.19
CA LEU A 202 4.19 25.06 18.40
C LEU A 202 5.10 26.29 18.46
N PRO A 203 5.36 26.96 17.33
CA PRO A 203 6.11 28.20 17.34
C PRO A 203 5.35 29.25 18.17
N PRO A 204 6.07 30.15 18.87
CA PRO A 204 5.42 31.20 19.66
C PRO A 204 4.47 32.01 18.77
N PRO A 205 3.33 32.46 19.31
CA PRO A 205 2.40 33.27 18.55
C PRO A 205 3.12 34.51 18.00
N PRO A 206 2.86 34.89 16.75
CA PRO A 206 3.52 36.03 16.14
C PRO A 206 3.30 37.26 17.02
N GLU A 207 4.38 37.95 17.36
CA GLU A 207 4.29 39.17 18.17
C GLU A 207 3.29 40.13 17.51
N PRO A 208 2.36 40.73 18.28
CA PRO A 208 1.47 41.72 17.73
C PRO A 208 2.31 42.84 17.13
N GLN A 209 2.26 42.99 15.80
CA GLN A 209 3.01 44.04 15.13
C GLN A 209 2.66 45.37 15.78
N PRO A 210 3.65 46.19 16.16
CA PRO A 210 3.36 47.50 16.73
C PRO A 210 2.50 48.26 15.73
N ARG A 211 1.25 48.55 16.12
CA ARG A 211 0.31 49.31 15.30
C ARG A 211 1.05 50.57 14.86
N ARG A 212 1.32 50.69 13.55
CA ARG A 212 1.94 51.89 13.00
C ARG A 212 1.05 53.07 13.35
N ASN A 213 1.55 53.94 14.23
CA ASN A 213 0.82 55.10 14.70
C ASN A 213 0.41 55.95 13.48
N PRO A 214 -0.90 56.13 13.19
CA PRO A 214 -1.36 56.79 11.97
C PRO A 214 -0.89 58.26 11.89
N GLU A 215 -0.58 58.89 13.02
CA GLU A 215 -0.04 60.25 13.09
C GLU A 215 1.35 60.41 12.44
N ARG A 216 2.14 59.33 12.30
CA ARG A 216 3.44 59.39 11.61
C ARG A 216 3.32 59.45 10.07
N ILE A 217 2.16 59.10 9.51
CA ILE A 217 1.93 59.16 8.06
C ILE A 217 1.55 60.59 7.64
N ALA A 218 0.72 61.28 8.44
CA ALA A 218 0.29 62.66 8.17
C ALA A 218 1.44 63.69 8.18
N LYS A 219 2.50 63.46 8.99
CA LYS A 219 3.67 64.36 9.05
C LYS A 219 4.66 64.19 7.88
N LYS A 220 4.56 63.12 7.08
CA LYS A 220 5.43 62.91 5.90
C LYS A 220 4.85 63.52 4.61
N SER A 221 3.53 63.65 4.46
CA SER A 221 2.95 64.28 3.24
C SER A 221 3.09 65.80 3.23
N THR A 222 3.02 66.46 4.40
CA THR A 222 3.20 67.91 4.55
C THR A 222 4.64 68.38 4.30
N LYS A 223 5.65 67.55 4.62
CA LYS A 223 7.07 67.87 4.33
C LYS A 223 7.40 67.83 2.83
N TYR A 224 6.74 66.95 2.06
CA TYR A 224 6.93 66.83 0.61
C TYR A 224 6.25 67.96 -0.19
N GLN A 225 5.13 68.50 0.30
CA GLN A 225 4.46 69.63 -0.36
C GLN A 225 5.19 70.96 -0.16
N ASN A 226 5.88 71.15 0.97
CA ASN A 226 6.70 72.36 1.19
C ASN A 226 8.06 72.34 0.45
N TYR A 227 8.60 71.17 0.09
CA TYR A 227 9.86 71.07 -0.65
C TYR A 227 9.72 71.48 -2.13
N LYS A 228 8.54 71.30 -2.73
CA LYS A 228 8.28 71.71 -4.13
C LYS A 228 8.01 73.20 -4.34
N ARG A 229 7.77 73.99 -3.27
CA ARG A 229 7.56 75.44 -3.35
C ARG A 229 8.81 76.28 -3.08
N GLY A 230 9.90 75.69 -2.58
CA GLY A 230 11.07 76.43 -2.07
C GLY A 230 12.37 76.26 -2.86
N LYS A 231 12.38 75.61 -4.03
CA LYS A 231 13.57 75.50 -4.89
C LYS A 231 13.24 75.90 -6.33
N SER A 232 12.80 77.15 -6.44
CA SER A 232 12.80 77.97 -7.65
C SER A 232 13.82 79.08 -7.41
N SER A 233 15.04 78.92 -7.93
CA SER A 233 15.96 79.98 -8.39
C SER A 233 17.38 79.43 -8.42
N TYR A 234 17.87 79.19 -9.64
CA TYR A 234 19.17 79.63 -10.17
C TYR A 234 20.22 80.12 -9.16
N VAL A 235 21.46 79.65 -9.28
CA VAL A 235 22.48 80.27 -10.16
C VAL A 235 23.68 79.32 -10.23
N ASP A 236 23.99 78.89 -11.46
CA ASP A 236 25.28 78.36 -11.87
C ASP A 236 26.32 79.47 -11.87
N THR A 237 27.51 79.19 -11.33
CA THR A 237 28.73 79.92 -11.64
C THR A 237 29.82 78.90 -11.93
N ASP A 238 30.25 78.91 -13.19
CA ASP A 238 31.51 78.41 -13.74
C ASP A 238 32.71 78.95 -12.91
N GLU A 239 33.92 78.38 -12.89
CA GLU A 239 34.86 78.11 -13.99
C GLU A 239 36.13 77.52 -13.29
N VAL A 240 36.93 76.63 -13.87
CA VAL A 240 38.27 76.84 -14.50
C VAL A 240 38.91 75.42 -14.48
N ASP A 241 39.54 74.82 -15.51
CA ASP A 241 40.35 75.32 -16.64
C ASP A 241 39.75 75.07 -18.04
#